data_AF-A0A0R3UPB3-F1
#
_entry.id   AF-A0A0R3UPB3-F1
#
_cell.length_a   1.000
_cell.length_b   1.000
_cell.length_c   1.000
_cell.angle_alpha   90.00
_cell.angle_beta   90.00
_cell.angle_gamma   90.00
#
_symmetry.space_group_name_H-M   'P 1'
#
loop_
_entity.id
_entity.type
_entity.pdbx_description
1 polymer ?
#
loop_
_entity_poly.entity_id
_entity_poly.type
_entity_poly.pdbx_seq_one_letter_code
_entity_poly.pdbx_strand_id
1 'polypeptide(L)'
;MSGSFGKAFNRLTQILDQLWATKMVETFQKNKEKTTTSDRLGAVMEEVATQSKECAPKLSQMLLNASDVQKGLATAKKNFNTEINTTYIDDLKSFLNNEVKEAQLEAEMRKDEAEFDKVHKEAVAIFEETCRKFDEQNVQLTDLVRAQKNFFDACSRACAEMVGA
;
A
#
# COMPACT_ATOMS: atom_id res chain seq x y z
N MET A 1 0.49 -23.29 -19.06
CA MET A 1 -0.24 -23.00 -17.81
C MET A 1 0.49 -21.93 -16.96
N SER A 2 1.00 -20.85 -17.56
CA SER A 2 1.94 -19.92 -16.89
C SER A 2 1.37 -18.53 -16.54
N GLY A 3 0.07 -18.26 -16.79
CA GLY A 3 -0.44 -16.88 -16.78
C GLY A 3 -0.90 -16.31 -15.43
N SER A 4 -1.36 -17.14 -14.49
CA SER A 4 -2.01 -16.69 -13.24
C SER A 4 -1.33 -17.23 -11.99
N PHE A 5 -0.96 -18.52 -11.98
CA PHE A 5 -0.34 -19.16 -10.82
C PHE A 5 1.06 -18.59 -10.50
N GLY A 6 1.88 -18.31 -11.52
CA GLY A 6 3.20 -17.69 -11.33
C GLY A 6 3.13 -16.27 -10.78
N LYS A 7 2.10 -15.50 -11.17
CA LYS A 7 1.86 -14.15 -10.63
C LYS A 7 1.40 -14.19 -9.17
N ALA A 8 0.53 -15.13 -8.83
CA ALA A 8 0.08 -15.34 -7.45
C ALA A 8 1.21 -15.81 -6.53
N PHE A 9 2.06 -16.73 -7.02
CA PHE A 9 3.23 -17.21 -6.27
C PHE A 9 4.22 -16.08 -5.98
N ASN A 10 4.60 -15.28 -6.99
CA ASN A 10 5.49 -14.14 -6.79
C ASN A 10 4.93 -13.09 -5.82
N ARG A 11 3.61 -12.83 -5.86
CA ARG A 11 2.96 -11.92 -4.90
C ARG A 11 3.01 -12.45 -3.46
N LEU A 12 2.82 -13.75 -3.27
CA LEU A 12 2.95 -14.38 -1.96
C LEU A 12 4.38 -14.27 -1.41
N THR A 13 5.39 -14.43 -2.27
CA THR A 13 6.80 -14.26 -1.87
C THR A 13 7.07 -12.81 -1.44
N GLN A 14 6.61 -11.82 -2.20
CA GLN A 14 6.76 -10.40 -1.85
C GLN A 14 6.08 -10.02 -0.53
N ILE A 15 4.88 -10.55 -0.26
CA ILE A 15 4.17 -10.31 1.01
C ILE A 15 4.93 -10.94 2.18
N LEU A 16 5.47 -12.14 2.00
CA LEU A 16 6.28 -12.80 3.03
C LEU A 16 7.55 -12.00 3.33
N ASP A 17 8.25 -11.52 2.30
CA ASP A 17 9.46 -10.70 2.45
C ASP A 17 9.16 -9.38 3.18
N GLN A 18 8.02 -8.73 2.86
CA GLN A 18 7.55 -7.54 3.57
C GLN A 18 7.26 -7.80 5.06
N LEU A 19 6.63 -8.92 5.37
CA LEU A 19 6.25 -9.26 6.74
C LEU A 19 7.49 -9.55 7.59
N TRP A 20 8.50 -10.21 7.00
CA TRP A 20 9.80 -10.43 7.62
C TRP A 20 10.58 -9.13 7.82
N ALA A 21 10.64 -8.25 6.81
CA ALA A 21 11.31 -6.95 6.91
C ALA A 21 10.67 -6.08 8.00
N THR A 22 9.34 -6.03 8.06
CA THR A 22 8.61 -5.27 9.09
C THR A 22 8.91 -5.78 10.50
N LYS A 23 8.84 -7.11 10.70
CA LYS A 23 9.12 -7.74 12.00
C LYS A 23 10.58 -7.56 12.45
N MET A 24 11.52 -7.58 11.51
CA MET A 24 12.93 -7.26 11.77
C MET A 24 13.08 -5.83 12.30
N VAL A 25 12.52 -4.84 11.59
CA VAL A 25 12.57 -3.42 11.99
C VAL A 25 12.00 -3.22 13.41
N GLU A 26 10.83 -3.81 13.71
CA GLU A 26 10.20 -3.73 15.02
C GLU A 26 11.06 -4.35 16.14
N THR A 27 11.66 -5.51 15.88
CA THR A 27 12.49 -6.23 16.86
C THR A 27 13.73 -5.41 17.23
N PHE A 28 14.38 -4.81 16.25
CA PHE A 28 15.55 -3.98 16.49
C PHE A 28 15.21 -2.63 17.14
N GLN A 29 14.05 -2.04 16.84
CA GLN A 29 13.58 -0.84 17.54
C GLN A 29 13.34 -1.09 19.03
N LYS A 30 12.80 -2.26 19.40
CA LYS A 30 12.64 -2.65 20.81
C LYS A 30 13.98 -2.87 21.52
N ASN A 31 15.02 -3.27 20.80
CA ASN A 31 16.37 -3.51 21.33
C ASN A 31 17.27 -2.26 21.42
N LYS A 32 16.71 -1.05 21.27
CA LYS A 32 17.44 0.21 21.36
C LYS A 32 17.78 0.58 22.82
N GLU A 33 18.49 -0.30 23.52
CA GLU A 33 18.97 -0.06 24.88
C GLU A 33 20.04 1.05 24.87
N LYS A 34 19.73 2.19 25.50
CA LYS A 34 20.69 3.29 25.71
C LYS A 34 21.78 2.95 26.73
N THR A 35 21.52 1.99 27.60
CA THR A 35 22.42 1.54 28.67
C THR A 35 22.44 0.03 28.67
N THR A 36 23.61 -0.55 28.42
CA THR A 36 23.78 -2.00 28.32
C THR A 36 23.97 -2.61 29.71
N THR A 37 23.68 -3.90 29.87
CA THR A 37 24.04 -4.66 31.08
C THR A 37 25.55 -4.59 31.37
N SER A 38 26.37 -4.50 30.32
CA SER A 38 27.81 -4.34 30.39
C SER A 38 28.23 -3.00 31.00
N ASP A 39 27.52 -1.89 30.68
CA ASP A 39 27.74 -0.59 31.33
C ASP A 39 27.51 -0.68 32.85
N ARG A 40 26.43 -1.36 33.26
CA ARG A 40 26.07 -1.52 34.67
C ARG A 40 27.09 -2.39 35.42
N LEU A 41 27.50 -3.51 34.82
CA LEU A 41 28.52 -4.40 35.37
C LEU A 41 29.86 -3.68 35.52
N GLY A 42 30.28 -2.90 34.52
CA GLY A 42 31.50 -2.10 34.60
C GLY A 42 31.48 -1.12 35.77
N ALA A 43 30.37 -0.40 35.95
CA ALA A 43 30.22 0.55 37.06
C ALA A 43 30.30 -0.13 38.44
N VAL A 44 29.60 -1.27 38.60
CA VAL A 44 29.63 -2.04 39.86
C VAL A 44 31.04 -2.57 40.15
N MET A 45 31.76 -3.09 39.15
CA MET A 45 33.13 -3.56 39.34
C MET A 45 34.07 -2.45 39.79
N GLU A 46 33.90 -1.24 39.25
CA GLU A 46 34.70 -0.07 39.62
C GLU A 46 34.41 0.41 41.04
N GLU A 47 33.13 0.39 41.45
CA GLU A 47 32.70 0.70 42.81
C GLU A 47 33.28 -0.28 43.82
N VAL A 48 33.13 -1.59 43.57
CA VAL A 48 33.68 -2.64 44.44
C VAL A 48 35.21 -2.60 44.47
N ALA A 49 35.85 -2.30 43.35
CA ALA A 49 37.30 -2.12 43.31
C ALA A 49 37.75 -0.96 44.21
N THR A 50 37.02 0.15 44.19
CA THR A 50 37.33 1.34 44.99
C THR A 50 37.19 1.03 46.48
N GLN A 51 36.12 0.33 46.87
CA GLN A 51 35.87 -0.06 48.27
C GLN A 51 36.89 -1.09 48.80
N SER A 52 37.43 -1.95 47.93
CA SER A 52 38.37 -3.01 48.32
C SER A 52 39.84 -2.62 48.23
N LYS A 53 40.16 -1.39 47.81
CA LYS A 53 41.52 -0.93 47.49
C LYS A 53 42.52 -1.10 48.65
N GLU A 54 42.10 -0.78 49.87
CA GLU A 54 42.99 -0.84 51.05
C GLU A 54 43.09 -2.27 51.61
N CYS A 55 41.99 -3.01 51.65
CA CYS A 55 41.91 -4.32 52.28
C CYS A 55 42.39 -5.47 51.37
N ALA A 56 42.24 -5.33 50.05
CA ALA A 56 42.53 -6.36 49.06
C ALA A 56 43.02 -5.76 47.73
N PRO A 57 44.22 -5.15 47.69
CA PRO A 57 44.69 -4.36 46.55
C PRO A 57 44.81 -5.16 45.23
N LYS A 58 45.17 -6.45 45.29
CA LYS A 58 45.19 -7.31 44.10
C LYS A 58 43.78 -7.54 43.52
N LEU A 59 42.78 -7.78 44.38
CA LEU A 59 41.40 -7.95 43.95
C LEU A 59 40.84 -6.66 43.37
N SER A 60 41.11 -5.52 44.02
CA SER A 60 40.77 -4.19 43.52
C SER A 60 41.30 -3.98 42.10
N GLN A 61 42.58 -4.28 41.85
CA GLN A 61 43.16 -4.15 40.52
C GLN A 61 42.52 -5.10 39.48
N MET A 62 42.22 -6.35 39.86
CA MET A 62 41.52 -7.29 38.97
C MET A 62 40.12 -6.79 38.60
N LEU A 63 39.39 -6.20 39.55
CA LEU A 63 38.07 -5.63 39.32
C LEU A 63 38.11 -4.38 38.44
N LEU A 64 39.12 -3.52 38.58
CA LEU A 64 39.33 -2.40 37.64
C LEU A 64 39.57 -2.89 36.22
N ASN A 65 40.47 -3.87 36.04
CA ASN A 65 40.73 -4.44 34.71
C ASN A 65 39.47 -5.09 34.12
N ALA A 66 38.67 -5.78 34.95
CA ALA A 66 37.39 -6.35 34.52
C ALA A 66 36.37 -5.26 34.15
N SER A 67 36.32 -4.15 34.92
CA SER A 67 35.48 -2.99 34.61
C SER A 67 35.83 -2.39 33.24
N ASP A 68 37.12 -2.21 32.95
CA ASP A 68 37.59 -1.69 31.66
C ASP A 68 37.16 -2.57 30.49
N VAL A 69 37.25 -3.90 30.64
CA VAL A 69 36.75 -4.86 29.63
C VAL A 69 35.24 -4.70 29.43
N GLN A 70 34.46 -4.58 30.52
CA GLN A 70 33.00 -4.41 30.44
C GLN A 70 32.61 -3.07 29.79
N LYS A 71 33.34 -1.98 30.05
CA LYS A 71 33.15 -0.68 29.38
C LYS A 71 33.49 -0.75 27.89
N GLY A 72 34.56 -1.48 27.53
CA GLY A 72 34.92 -1.76 26.14
C GLY A 72 33.81 -2.52 25.40
N LEU A 73 33.28 -3.58 26.01
CA LEU A 73 32.18 -4.36 25.44
C LEU A 73 30.89 -3.53 25.30
N ALA A 74 30.57 -2.69 26.29
CA ALA A 74 29.43 -1.79 26.22
C ALA A 74 29.54 -0.81 25.04
N THR A 75 30.73 -0.25 24.82
CA THR A 75 31.02 0.66 23.71
C THR A 75 30.88 -0.06 22.38
N ALA A 76 31.49 -1.23 22.22
CA ALA A 76 31.37 -2.04 21.02
C ALA A 76 29.91 -2.37 20.68
N LYS A 77 29.11 -2.74 21.69
CA LYS A 77 27.67 -3.04 21.51
C LYS A 77 26.88 -1.81 21.06
N LYS A 78 27.17 -0.62 21.62
CA LYS A 78 26.54 0.65 21.20
C LYS A 78 26.90 1.02 19.76
N ASN A 79 28.16 0.82 19.36
CA ASN A 79 28.61 1.08 17.99
C ASN A 79 27.94 0.12 17.00
N PHE A 80 27.93 -1.18 17.30
CA PHE A 80 27.22 -2.19 16.51
C PHE A 80 25.73 -1.87 16.36
N ASN A 81 25.06 -1.50 17.45
CA ASN A 81 23.66 -1.10 17.39
C ASN A 81 23.45 0.13 16.51
N THR A 82 24.32 1.14 16.62
CA THR A 82 24.25 2.33 15.76
C THR A 82 24.40 1.94 14.29
N GLU A 83 25.42 1.15 13.96
CA GLU A 83 25.75 0.74 12.59
C GLU A 83 24.64 -0.11 11.96
N ILE A 84 24.05 -1.07 12.69
CA ILE A 84 22.88 -1.83 12.23
C ILE A 84 21.69 -0.90 11.98
N ASN A 85 21.44 0.06 12.88
CA ASN A 85 20.30 0.95 12.74
C ASN A 85 20.45 1.86 11.51
N THR A 86 21.62 2.45 11.29
CA THR A 86 21.82 3.42 10.22
C THR A 86 22.03 2.78 8.86
N THR A 87 22.63 1.58 8.83
CA THR A 87 22.97 0.93 7.56
C THR A 87 21.86 -0.03 7.14
N TYR A 88 21.54 -1.01 7.99
CA TYR A 88 20.64 -2.08 7.58
C TYR A 88 19.16 -1.71 7.76
N ILE A 89 18.80 -1.15 8.92
CA ILE A 89 17.39 -0.87 9.23
C ILE A 89 16.85 0.31 8.44
N ASP A 90 17.64 1.37 8.27
CA ASP A 90 17.19 2.52 7.49
C ASP A 90 17.08 2.19 5.99
N ASP A 91 17.96 1.35 5.45
CA ASP A 91 17.82 0.80 4.09
C ASP A 91 16.54 -0.03 3.96
N LEU A 92 16.25 -0.92 4.93
CA LEU A 92 15.00 -1.70 4.93
C LEU A 92 13.76 -0.80 4.99
N LYS A 93 13.77 0.25 5.82
CA LYS A 93 12.65 1.21 5.86
C LYS A 93 12.51 1.97 4.55
N SER A 94 13.62 2.32 3.91
CA SER A 94 13.62 3.01 2.62
C SER A 94 13.01 2.13 1.54
N PHE A 95 13.47 0.87 1.44
CA PHE A 95 12.91 -0.13 0.55
C PHE A 95 11.41 -0.35 0.77
N LEU A 96 10.99 -0.48 2.04
CA LEU A 96 9.58 -0.66 2.39
C LEU A 96 8.70 0.56 2.02
N ASN A 97 9.24 1.78 2.16
CA ASN A 97 8.47 2.99 1.89
C ASN A 97 8.45 3.38 0.42
N ASN A 98 9.50 3.07 -0.33
CA ASN A 98 9.62 3.48 -1.72
C ASN A 98 9.13 2.34 -2.63
N GLU A 99 9.93 1.28 -2.75
CA GLU A 99 9.67 0.22 -3.74
C GLU A 99 8.38 -0.55 -3.45
N VAL A 100 8.16 -0.89 -2.19
CA VAL A 100 6.99 -1.70 -1.79
C VAL A 100 5.69 -0.92 -1.93
N LYS A 101 5.63 0.31 -1.41
CA LYS A 101 4.41 1.12 -1.49
C LYS A 101 4.10 1.54 -2.92
N GLU A 102 5.13 1.87 -3.70
CA GLU A 102 4.97 2.20 -5.12
C GLU A 102 4.39 1.01 -5.89
N ALA A 103 4.94 -0.20 -5.70
CA ALA A 103 4.41 -1.41 -6.32
C ALA A 103 2.96 -1.74 -5.90
N GLN A 104 2.60 -1.46 -4.64
CA GLN A 104 1.21 -1.60 -4.17
C GLN A 104 0.29 -0.58 -4.86
N LEU A 105 0.71 0.68 -4.96
CA LEU A 105 -0.05 1.74 -5.60
C LEU A 105 -0.25 1.49 -7.09
N GLU A 106 0.79 1.06 -7.81
CA GLU A 106 0.66 0.65 -9.22
C GLU A 106 -0.32 -0.51 -9.41
N ALA A 107 -0.33 -1.47 -8.47
CA ALA A 107 -1.23 -2.60 -8.54
C ALA A 107 -2.69 -2.20 -8.29
N GLU A 108 -2.94 -1.25 -7.39
CA GLU A 108 -4.27 -0.67 -7.15
C GLU A 108 -4.72 0.14 -8.37
N MET A 109 -3.87 1.01 -8.91
CA MET A 109 -4.18 1.79 -10.12
C MET A 109 -4.59 0.90 -11.30
N ARG A 110 -3.86 -0.19 -11.56
CA ARG A 110 -4.22 -1.13 -12.64
C ARG A 110 -5.56 -1.83 -12.41
N LYS A 111 -5.93 -2.06 -11.16
CA LYS A 111 -7.23 -2.64 -10.82
C LYS A 111 -8.34 -1.63 -11.09
N ASP A 112 -8.14 -0.39 -10.66
CA ASP A 112 -9.10 0.70 -10.83
C ASP A 112 -9.26 1.06 -12.32
N GLU A 113 -8.18 1.09 -13.10
CA GLU A 113 -8.23 1.24 -14.56
C GLU A 113 -9.07 0.15 -15.22
N ALA A 114 -8.89 -1.12 -14.83
CA ALA A 114 -9.66 -2.23 -15.39
C ALA A 114 -11.15 -2.14 -15.04
N GLU A 115 -11.48 -1.65 -13.84
CA GLU A 115 -12.86 -1.43 -13.40
C GLU A 115 -13.49 -0.24 -14.14
N PHE A 116 -12.75 0.86 -14.29
CA PHE A 116 -13.18 2.01 -15.08
C PHE A 116 -13.46 1.63 -16.53
N ASP A 117 -12.56 0.90 -17.18
CA ASP A 117 -12.72 0.42 -18.56
C ASP A 117 -13.98 -0.44 -18.73
N LYS A 118 -14.29 -1.28 -17.73
CA LYS A 118 -15.49 -2.10 -17.74
C LYS A 118 -16.75 -1.22 -17.67
N VAL A 119 -16.82 -0.32 -16.68
CA VAL A 119 -17.97 0.57 -16.49
C VAL A 119 -18.16 1.48 -17.69
N HIS A 120 -17.07 2.00 -18.27
CA HIS A 120 -17.11 2.84 -19.47
C HIS A 120 -17.72 2.08 -20.66
N LYS A 121 -17.28 0.85 -20.92
CA LYS A 121 -17.83 0.01 -22.01
C LYS A 121 -19.31 -0.28 -21.81
N GLU A 122 -19.73 -0.60 -20.60
CA GLU A 122 -21.14 -0.85 -20.27
C GLU A 122 -21.99 0.42 -20.47
N ALA A 123 -21.50 1.58 -20.03
CA ALA A 123 -22.18 2.85 -20.20
C ALA A 123 -22.33 3.26 -21.68
N VAL A 124 -21.27 3.09 -22.48
CA VAL A 124 -21.31 3.36 -23.93
C VAL A 124 -22.31 2.45 -24.62
N ALA A 125 -22.33 1.15 -24.30
CA ALA A 125 -23.27 0.22 -24.90
C ALA A 125 -24.74 0.60 -24.60
N ILE A 126 -25.04 0.99 -23.35
CA ILE A 126 -26.38 1.44 -22.96
C ILE A 126 -26.76 2.73 -23.69
N PHE A 127 -25.83 3.67 -23.81
CA PHE A 127 -26.06 4.93 -24.53
C PHE A 127 -26.37 4.68 -26.01
N GLU A 128 -25.56 3.87 -26.69
CA GLU A 128 -25.77 3.51 -28.10
C GLU A 128 -27.10 2.76 -28.33
N GLU A 129 -27.49 1.87 -27.41
CA GLU A 129 -28.81 1.23 -27.45
C GLU A 129 -29.94 2.24 -27.30
N THR A 130 -29.78 3.20 -26.38
CA THR A 130 -30.79 4.24 -26.12
C THR A 130 -30.96 5.16 -27.33
N CYS A 131 -29.86 5.56 -27.98
CA CYS A 131 -29.91 6.34 -29.22
C CYS A 131 -30.67 5.60 -30.33
N ARG A 132 -30.38 4.31 -30.52
CA ARG A 132 -31.11 3.49 -31.51
C ARG A 132 -32.61 3.44 -31.23
N LYS A 133 -33.02 3.20 -29.98
CA LYS A 133 -34.43 3.19 -29.59
C LYS A 133 -35.10 4.54 -29.81
N PHE A 134 -34.39 5.63 -29.55
CA PHE A 134 -34.90 6.98 -29.79
C PHE A 134 -35.13 7.25 -31.28
N ASP A 135 -34.21 6.83 -32.14
CA ASP A 135 -34.37 6.93 -33.60
C ASP A 135 -35.56 6.10 -34.11
N GLU A 136 -35.75 4.89 -33.59
CA GLU A 136 -36.92 4.06 -33.89
C GLU A 136 -38.23 4.75 -33.49
N GLN A 137 -38.28 5.36 -32.31
CA GLN A 137 -39.44 6.13 -31.83
C GLN A 137 -39.72 7.36 -32.72
N ASN A 138 -38.67 8.05 -33.21
CA ASN A 138 -38.84 9.17 -34.13
C ASN A 138 -39.47 8.75 -35.47
N VAL A 139 -39.09 7.58 -35.99
CA VAL A 139 -39.72 7.02 -37.20
C VAL A 139 -41.20 6.74 -36.93
N GLN A 140 -41.51 6.08 -35.81
CA GLN A 140 -42.90 5.78 -35.43
C GLN A 140 -43.74 7.05 -35.28
N LEU A 141 -43.19 8.10 -34.66
CA LEU A 141 -43.86 9.39 -34.52
C LEU A 141 -44.13 10.03 -35.89
N THR A 142 -43.16 9.96 -36.80
CA THR A 142 -43.32 10.49 -38.16
C THR A 142 -44.43 9.78 -38.93
N ASP A 143 -44.51 8.45 -38.80
CA ASP A 143 -45.56 7.66 -39.42
C ASP A 143 -46.95 7.98 -38.84
N LEU A 144 -47.04 8.19 -37.53
CA LEU A 144 -48.28 8.62 -36.87
C LEU A 144 -48.75 10.00 -37.38
N VAL A 145 -47.84 10.97 -37.47
CA VAL A 145 -48.15 12.30 -38.00
C VAL A 145 -48.62 12.22 -39.46
N ARG A 146 -48.00 11.35 -40.28
CA ARG A 146 -48.43 11.11 -41.66
C ARG A 146 -49.84 10.52 -41.72
N ALA A 147 -50.13 9.51 -40.90
CA ALA A 147 -51.45 8.90 -40.82
C ALA A 147 -52.52 9.92 -40.39
N GLN A 148 -52.20 10.75 -39.40
CA GLN A 148 -53.08 11.82 -38.92
C GLN A 148 -53.37 12.85 -40.01
N LYS A 149 -52.34 13.29 -40.76
CA LYS A 149 -52.51 14.18 -41.90
C LYS A 149 -53.46 13.57 -42.94
N ASN A 150 -53.21 12.33 -43.34
CA ASN A 150 -54.03 11.64 -44.34
C ASN A 150 -55.50 11.53 -43.92
N PHE A 151 -55.75 11.27 -42.62
CA PHE A 151 -57.10 11.23 -42.06
C PHE A 151 -57.80 12.60 -42.17
N PHE A 152 -57.14 13.68 -41.72
CA PHE A 152 -57.75 15.02 -41.80
C PHE A 152 -57.94 15.51 -43.24
N ASP A 153 -57.00 15.22 -44.14
CA ASP A 153 -57.15 15.52 -45.57
C ASP A 153 -58.37 14.79 -46.16
N ALA A 154 -58.63 13.55 -45.76
CA ALA A 154 -59.82 12.80 -46.18
C ALA A 154 -61.11 13.40 -45.61
N CYS A 155 -61.13 13.77 -44.33
CA CYS A 155 -62.27 14.47 -43.72
C CYS A 155 -62.55 15.81 -44.42
N SER A 156 -61.50 16.58 -44.72
CA SER A 156 -61.64 17.88 -45.39
C SER A 156 -62.25 17.72 -46.79
N ARG A 157 -61.79 16.73 -47.59
CA ARG A 157 -62.37 16.42 -48.90
C ARG A 157 -63.85 16.05 -48.80
N ALA A 158 -64.20 15.13 -47.89
CA ALA A 158 -65.58 14.71 -47.71
C ALA A 158 -66.50 15.87 -47.29
N CYS A 159 -66.02 16.79 -46.45
CA CYS A 159 -66.75 18.00 -46.11
C CYS A 159 -66.92 18.94 -47.32
N ALA A 160 -65.87 19.13 -48.13
CA ALA A 160 -65.96 19.98 -49.33
C ALA A 160 -67.02 19.46 -50.32
N GLU A 161 -67.07 18.15 -50.54
CA GLU A 161 -68.08 17.50 -51.38
C GLU A 161 -69.52 17.73 -50.88
N MET A 162 -69.74 17.76 -49.56
CA MET A 162 -71.08 17.99 -48.98
C MET A 162 -71.56 19.44 -49.10
N VAL A 163 -70.66 20.42 -49.09
CA VAL A 163 -71.03 21.86 -49.08
C VAL A 163 -71.18 22.42 -50.51
N GLY A 164 -70.93 21.61 -51.55
CA GLY A 164 -71.20 21.97 -52.94
C GLY A 164 -70.29 23.06 -53.50
N ALA A 165 -68.98 22.96 -53.22
CA ALA A 165 -67.94 23.70 -53.93
C ALA A 165 -67.38 22.87 -55.09
#